data_AF-A0A8X6Q295-F1
#
_entry.id   AF-A0A8X6Q295-F1
#
_cell.length_a   1.000
_cell.length_b   1.000
_cell.length_c   1.000
_cell.angle_alpha   90.00
_cell.angle_beta   90.00
_cell.angle_gamma   90.00
#
_symmetry.space_group_name_H-M   'P 1'
#
loop_
_entity.id
_entity.type
_entity.pdbx_description
1 polymer ?
#
loop_
_entity_poly.entity_id
_entity_poly.type
_entity_poly.pdbx_seq_one_letter_code
_entity_poly.pdbx_strand_id
1 'polypeptide(L)'
;MDRKKVCEKSSAKKKMRSIELKLEIIEKHEQGVRVVDLSRQYGRSTSMICTVLKQKESISTSEIKEILGMWERISQFVEKKQPEKVATGRASDLFNDTCLTHFRNILRGRKKQTSLDMFFL
;
A
#
# COMPACT_ATOMS: atom_id res chain seq x y z
N MET A 1 34.22 -11.33 41.19
CA MET A 1 34.32 -9.86 41.07
C MET A 1 33.64 -9.43 39.80
N ASP A 2 32.48 -8.83 39.98
CA ASP A 2 31.66 -8.12 39.01
C ASP A 2 32.42 -7.11 38.17
N ARG A 3 32.00 -6.93 36.91
CA ARG A 3 31.73 -5.59 36.36
C ARG A 3 30.49 -5.62 35.48
N LYS A 4 29.35 -5.29 36.09
CA LYS A 4 28.26 -4.61 35.40
C LYS A 4 28.77 -3.29 34.83
N LYS A 5 28.54 -3.03 33.55
CA LYS A 5 28.27 -1.68 33.06
C LYS A 5 27.22 -1.76 31.96
N VAL A 6 25.95 -1.65 32.37
CA VAL A 6 24.91 -1.16 31.48
C VAL A 6 25.05 0.36 31.43
N CYS A 7 25.04 0.93 30.24
CA CYS A 7 24.51 2.26 30.03
C CYS A 7 23.72 2.28 28.72
N GLU A 8 22.53 2.83 28.86
CA GLU A 8 21.33 2.72 28.05
C GLU A 8 21.27 3.81 26.97
N LYS A 9 20.24 3.72 26.09
CA LYS A 9 19.69 4.76 25.17
C LYS A 9 20.10 4.65 23.68
N SER A 10 19.38 3.83 22.91
CA SER A 10 19.32 4.01 21.44
C SER A 10 18.03 3.55 20.75
N SER A 11 16.99 3.16 21.50
CA SER A 11 15.76 2.56 20.95
C SER A 11 14.92 3.54 20.10
N ALA A 12 14.93 4.83 20.43
CA ALA A 12 14.16 5.84 19.69
C ALA A 12 14.81 6.27 18.36
N LYS A 13 16.16 6.41 18.31
CA LYS A 13 16.90 6.83 17.11
C LYS A 13 16.91 5.78 15.99
N LYS A 14 16.74 4.50 16.35
CA LYS A 14 16.65 3.38 15.39
C LYS A 14 15.29 3.31 14.68
N LYS A 15 14.23 3.82 15.31
CA LYS A 15 12.87 3.87 14.75
C LYS A 15 12.71 4.92 13.64
N MET A 16 13.35 6.09 13.77
CA MET A 16 13.20 7.19 12.81
C MET A 16 13.78 6.88 11.41
N ARG A 17 14.92 6.18 11.35
CA ARG A 17 15.54 5.72 10.08
C ARG A 17 14.79 4.59 9.38
N SER A 18 13.71 4.05 9.97
CA SER A 18 12.99 2.90 9.42
C SER A 18 11.75 3.26 8.62
N ILE A 19 11.18 4.47 8.74
CA ILE A 19 9.97 4.83 8.00
C ILE A 19 10.34 5.37 6.61
N GLU A 20 11.23 6.36 6.53
CA GLU A 20 11.72 6.91 5.25
C GLU A 20 12.32 5.82 4.36
N LEU A 21 13.20 4.98 4.91
CA LEU A 21 13.79 3.89 4.14
C LEU A 21 12.74 2.87 3.65
N LYS A 22 11.71 2.60 4.45
CA LYS A 22 10.61 1.71 4.02
C LYS A 22 9.82 2.33 2.87
N LEU A 23 9.53 3.63 2.94
CA LEU A 23 8.84 4.37 1.88
C LEU A 23 9.67 4.44 0.59
N GLU A 24 10.98 4.69 0.70
CA GLU A 24 11.90 4.71 -0.44
C GLU A 24 12.01 3.34 -1.12
N ILE A 25 12.11 2.25 -0.35
CA ILE A 25 12.10 0.87 -0.88
C ILE A 25 10.79 0.59 -1.64
N ILE A 26 9.66 1.04 -1.10
CA ILE A 26 8.35 0.90 -1.71
C ILE A 26 8.27 1.67 -3.03
N GLU A 27 8.68 2.93 -3.03
CA GLU A 27 8.63 3.80 -4.22
C GLU A 27 9.50 3.25 -5.36
N LYS A 28 10.72 2.83 -5.05
CA LYS A 28 11.63 2.21 -6.04
C LYS A 28 11.03 0.92 -6.61
N HIS A 29 10.37 0.10 -5.78
CA HIS A 29 9.69 -1.10 -6.25
C HIS A 29 8.52 -0.77 -7.20
N GLU A 30 7.75 0.29 -6.92
CA GLU A 30 6.68 0.75 -7.81
C GLU A 30 7.19 1.30 -9.15
N GLN A 31 8.40 1.85 -9.18
CA GLN A 31 9.10 2.23 -10.40
C GLN A 31 9.63 1.01 -11.19
N GLY A 32 9.38 -0.22 -10.72
CA GLY A 32 9.74 -1.47 -11.41
C GLY A 32 11.09 -2.06 -10.99
N VAL A 33 11.75 -1.53 -9.95
CA VAL A 33 13.01 -2.08 -9.45
C VAL A 33 12.76 -3.44 -8.79
N ARG A 34 13.52 -4.46 -9.21
CA ARG A 34 13.36 -5.82 -8.70
C ARG A 34 13.79 -5.92 -7.24
N VAL A 35 13.12 -6.79 -6.48
CA VAL A 35 13.43 -7.08 -5.06
C VAL A 35 14.90 -7.44 -4.83
N VAL A 36 15.51 -8.19 -5.75
CA VAL A 36 16.94 -8.56 -5.68
C VAL A 36 17.87 -7.35 -5.80
N ASP A 37 17.49 -6.35 -6.60
CA ASP A 37 18.28 -5.14 -6.82
C ASP A 37 18.12 -4.19 -5.61
N LEU A 38 16.91 -4.09 -5.04
CA LEU A 38 16.66 -3.38 -3.77
C LEU A 38 17.42 -4.01 -2.60
N SER A 39 17.43 -5.34 -2.51
CA SER A 39 18.19 -6.08 -1.50
C SER A 39 19.68 -5.71 -1.54
N ARG A 40 20.26 -5.68 -2.76
CA ARG A 40 21.67 -5.30 -2.98
C ARG A 40 21.91 -3.83 -2.66
N GLN A 41 21.05 -2.94 -3.15
CA GLN A 41 21.17 -1.49 -2.97
C GLN A 41 21.17 -1.08 -1.50
N TYR A 42 20.27 -1.65 -0.71
CA TYR A 42 20.10 -1.27 0.70
C TYR A 42 20.81 -2.23 1.68
N GLY A 43 21.55 -3.22 1.18
CA GLY A 43 22.24 -4.23 2.01
C GLY A 43 21.30 -5.00 2.94
N ARG A 44 20.06 -5.24 2.50
CA ARG A 44 19.02 -5.94 3.27
C ARG A 44 18.75 -7.31 2.70
N SER A 45 18.27 -8.23 3.53
CA SER A 45 17.78 -9.50 3.03
C SER A 45 16.57 -9.28 2.14
N THR A 46 16.43 -10.10 1.10
CA THR A 46 15.23 -10.15 0.27
C THR A 46 13.96 -10.38 1.10
N SER A 47 14.04 -11.18 2.18
CA SER A 47 12.94 -11.40 3.11
C SER A 47 12.47 -10.12 3.81
N MET A 48 13.40 -9.24 4.21
CA MET A 48 13.06 -7.96 4.81
C MET A 48 12.44 -7.01 3.79
N ILE A 49 12.98 -6.95 2.56
CA ILE A 49 12.38 -6.17 1.47
C ILE A 49 10.94 -6.64 1.21
N CYS A 50 10.72 -7.95 1.04
CA CYS A 50 9.38 -8.52 0.88
C CYS A 50 8.45 -8.20 2.05
N THR A 51 8.94 -8.17 3.29
CA THR A 51 8.13 -7.83 4.47
C THR A 51 7.70 -6.37 4.45
N VAL A 52 8.58 -5.46 4.03
CA VAL A 52 8.28 -4.04 3.87
C VAL A 52 7.22 -3.82 2.78
N LEU A 53 7.37 -4.50 1.64
CA LEU A 53 6.40 -4.44 0.55
C LEU A 53 5.04 -5.03 0.97
N LYS A 54 5.03 -6.13 1.74
CA LYS A 54 3.80 -6.72 2.30
C LYS A 54 3.14 -5.85 3.37
N GLN A 55 3.90 -5.15 4.21
CA GLN A 55 3.36 -4.23 5.23
C GLN A 55 2.68 -3.01 4.63
N LYS A 56 3.09 -2.55 3.44
CA LYS A 56 2.38 -1.50 2.68
C LYS A 56 0.94 -1.90 2.36
N GLU A 57 0.71 -3.17 2.09
CA GLU A 57 -0.59 -3.70 1.69
C GLU A 57 -1.58 -3.89 2.86
N SER A 58 -1.36 -3.26 4.01
CA SER A 58 -2.18 -3.50 5.21
C SER A 58 -3.63 -3.01 5.13
N ILE A 59 -4.08 -2.46 4.01
CA ILE A 59 -5.52 -2.33 3.77
C ILE A 59 -6.09 -3.69 3.36
N SER A 60 -6.97 -4.23 4.19
CA SER A 60 -7.58 -5.54 3.93
C SER A 60 -8.45 -5.49 2.68
N THR A 61 -8.64 -6.65 2.03
CA THR A 61 -9.57 -6.76 0.89
C THR A 61 -11.01 -6.38 1.29
N SER A 62 -11.38 -6.58 2.56
CA SER A 62 -12.68 -6.18 3.10
C SER A 62 -12.83 -4.66 3.12
N GLU A 63 -11.87 -3.95 3.69
CA GLU A 63 -11.87 -2.48 3.77
C GLU A 63 -11.89 -1.84 2.39
N ILE A 64 -11.13 -2.39 1.43
CA ILE A 64 -11.19 -1.90 0.04
C ILE A 64 -12.61 -2.06 -0.53
N LYS A 65 -13.20 -3.25 -0.39
CA LYS A 65 -14.56 -3.51 -0.92
C LYS A 65 -15.60 -2.60 -0.26
N GLU A 66 -15.44 -2.32 1.03
CA GLU A 66 -16.32 -1.41 1.77
C GLU A 66 -16.26 0.01 1.21
N ILE A 67 -15.06 0.57 0.98
CA ILE A 67 -14.88 1.90 0.38
C ILE A 67 -15.49 1.96 -1.02
N LEU A 68 -15.25 0.94 -1.87
CA LEU A 68 -15.85 0.87 -3.20
C LEU A 68 -17.38 0.87 -3.13
N GLY A 69 -17.97 0.12 -2.19
CA GLY A 69 -19.42 0.05 -1.99
C GLY A 69 -20.02 1.33 -1.42
N MET A 70 -19.31 2.03 -0.51
CA MET A 70 -19.72 3.34 -0.02
C MET A 70 -19.77 4.37 -1.15
N TRP A 71 -18.76 4.38 -2.01
CA TRP A 71 -18.74 5.28 -3.17
C TRP A 71 -19.92 5.03 -4.12
N GLU A 72 -20.24 3.77 -4.42
CA GLU A 72 -21.36 3.45 -5.31
C GLU A 72 -22.69 3.99 -4.78
N ARG A 73 -22.92 3.90 -3.46
CA ARG A 73 -24.09 4.51 -2.83
C ARG A 73 -24.11 6.03 -2.96
N ILE A 74 -22.96 6.68 -2.77
CA ILE A 74 -22.82 8.13 -2.91
C ILE A 74 -23.10 8.55 -4.36
N SER A 75 -22.51 7.87 -5.35
CA SER A 75 -22.73 8.18 -6.78
C SER A 75 -24.21 8.12 -7.15
N GLN A 76 -24.91 7.05 -6.74
CA GLN A 76 -26.34 6.90 -7.02
C GLN A 76 -27.20 8.00 -6.37
N PHE A 77 -26.84 8.44 -5.17
CA PHE A 77 -27.54 9.53 -4.49
C PHE A 77 -27.34 10.87 -5.21
N VAL A 78 -26.08 11.15 -5.54
CA VAL A 78 -25.63 12.36 -6.21
C VAL A 78 -26.28 12.49 -7.60
N GLU A 79 -26.31 11.41 -8.38
CA GLU A 79 -26.97 11.34 -9.69
C GLU A 79 -28.47 11.66 -9.61
N LYS A 80 -29.16 11.24 -8.55
CA LYS A 80 -30.61 11.44 -8.41
C LYS A 80 -30.99 12.83 -7.91
N LYS A 81 -30.16 13.46 -7.08
CA LYS A 81 -30.55 14.66 -6.32
C LYS A 81 -29.90 15.96 -6.78
N GLN A 82 -28.82 15.92 -7.57
CA GLN A 82 -28.13 17.13 -8.00
C GLN A 82 -28.78 17.79 -9.23
N PRO A 83 -29.12 19.11 -9.18
CA PRO A 83 -29.57 19.89 -10.33
C PRO A 83 -28.42 20.23 -11.29
N GLU A 84 -27.18 20.33 -10.80
CA GLU A 84 -25.98 20.54 -11.61
C GLU A 84 -25.32 19.18 -11.89
N LYS A 85 -25.30 18.77 -13.16
CA LYS A 85 -24.82 17.42 -13.56
C LYS A 85 -23.37 17.40 -14.01
N VAL A 86 -22.82 18.52 -14.50
CA VAL A 86 -21.55 18.53 -15.21
C VAL A 86 -20.37 18.62 -14.26
N ALA A 87 -20.36 19.58 -13.32
CA ALA A 87 -19.34 19.67 -12.29
C ALA A 87 -19.41 18.48 -11.33
N THR A 88 -20.63 18.04 -11.00
CA THR A 88 -20.86 16.81 -10.22
C THR A 88 -20.28 15.58 -10.92
N GLY A 89 -20.54 15.40 -12.22
CA GLY A 89 -19.98 14.30 -13.01
C GLY A 89 -18.45 14.34 -13.03
N ARG A 90 -17.87 15.51 -13.29
CA ARG A 90 -16.40 15.71 -13.29
C ARG A 90 -15.75 15.38 -11.95
N ALA A 91 -16.39 15.77 -10.84
CA ALA A 91 -15.89 15.43 -9.51
C ALA A 91 -15.96 13.91 -9.26
N SER A 92 -17.02 13.26 -9.73
CA SER A 92 -17.20 11.81 -9.65
C SER A 92 -16.14 11.06 -10.45
N ASP A 93 -15.91 11.48 -11.69
CA ASP A 93 -14.90 10.90 -12.58
C ASP A 93 -13.49 11.06 -12.01
N LEU A 94 -13.14 12.25 -11.52
CA LEU A 94 -11.84 12.50 -10.90
C LEU A 94 -11.58 11.58 -9.70
N PHE A 95 -12.57 11.38 -8.84
CA PHE A 95 -12.45 10.48 -7.70
C PHE A 95 -12.32 9.02 -8.14
N ASN A 96 -13.03 8.64 -9.20
CA ASN A 96 -12.96 7.31 -9.78
C ASN A 96 -11.57 6.99 -10.36
N ASP A 97 -11.02 7.93 -11.14
CA ASP A 97 -9.73 7.78 -11.82
C ASP A 97 -8.56 7.83 -10.84
N THR A 98 -8.63 8.70 -9.83
CA THR A 98 -7.52 8.91 -8.89
C THR A 98 -7.55 7.88 -7.75
N CYS A 99 -8.69 7.74 -7.07
CA CYS A 99 -8.78 6.97 -5.82
C CYS A 99 -9.27 5.54 -6.06
N LEU A 100 -10.40 5.37 -6.75
CA LEU A 100 -11.02 4.04 -6.87
C LEU A 100 -10.22 3.12 -7.79
N THR A 101 -9.62 3.66 -8.85
CA THR A 101 -8.75 2.91 -9.75
C THR A 101 -7.55 2.31 -9.02
N HIS A 102 -6.93 3.05 -8.09
CA HIS A 102 -5.87 2.53 -7.23
C HIS A 102 -6.33 1.30 -6.44
N PHE A 103 -7.48 1.41 -5.77
CA PHE A 103 -8.06 0.31 -4.99
C PHE A 103 -8.45 -0.92 -5.84
N ARG A 104 -9.06 -0.69 -7.02
CA ARG A 104 -9.37 -1.78 -7.96
C ARG A 104 -8.11 -2.49 -8.46
N ASN A 105 -7.02 -1.73 -8.70
CA ASN A 105 -5.74 -2.30 -9.08
C ASN A 105 -5.14 -3.19 -7.99
N ILE A 106 -5.25 -2.81 -6.72
CA ILE A 106 -4.84 -3.65 -5.58
C ILE A 106 -5.61 -4.98 -5.59
N LEU A 107 -6.94 -4.94 -5.69
CA LEU A 107 -7.75 -6.17 -5.75
C LEU A 107 -7.39 -7.07 -6.94
N ARG A 108 -7.12 -6.46 -8.10
CA ARG A 108 -6.68 -7.18 -9.30
C ARG A 108 -5.31 -7.82 -9.12
N GLY A 109 -4.37 -7.14 -8.46
CA GLY A 109 -3.07 -7.68 -8.10
C GLY A 109 -3.19 -8.91 -7.21
N ARG A 110 -4.03 -8.82 -6.16
CA ARG A 110 -4.29 -9.94 -5.24
C ARG A 110 -4.89 -11.16 -5.92
N LYS A 111 -5.87 -10.97 -6.82
CA LYS A 111 -6.49 -12.09 -7.57
C LYS A 111 -5.47 -12.81 -8.46
N LYS A 112 -4.56 -12.06 -9.11
CA LYS A 112 -3.48 -12.63 -9.92
C LYS A 112 -2.49 -13.43 -9.07
N GLN A 113 -2.13 -12.92 -7.88
CA GLN A 113 -1.25 -13.64 -6.96
C GLN A 113 -1.86 -14.98 -6.52
N THR A 114 -3.12 -14.98 -6.09
CA THR A 114 -3.82 -16.23 -5.71
C THR A 114 -3.92 -17.22 -6.87
N SER A 115 -4.14 -16.75 -8.10
CA SER A 115 -4.14 -17.66 -9.26
C SER A 115 -2.77 -18.27 -9.53
N LEU A 116 -1.69 -17.48 -9.44
CA LEU A 116 -0.33 -17.98 -9.64
C LEU A 116 0.05 -19.00 -8.58
N ASP A 117 -0.25 -18.72 -7.31
CA ASP A 117 0.01 -19.65 -6.20
C ASP A 117 -0.68 -21.01 -6.43
N MET A 118 -1.88 -21.01 -7.02
CA MET A 118 -2.63 -22.22 -7.35
C MET A 118 -2.08 -22.98 -8.57
N PHE A 119 -1.39 -22.31 -9.50
CA PHE A 119 -0.74 -22.94 -10.66
C PHE A 119 0.63 -23.56 -10.33
N PHE A 120 1.30 -23.09 -9.28
CA PHE A 120 2.59 -23.60 -8.83
C PHE A 120 2.49 -24.59 -7.64
N LEU A 121 1.25 -24.92 -7.22
CA LEU A 121 0.91 -25.99 -6.28
C LEU A 121 0.68 -27.31 -7.03
#